data_AF-A0AA42XME3-F1
#
_entry.id   AF-A0AA42XME3-F1
#
_cell.length_a   1.000
_cell.length_b   1.000
_cell.length_c   1.000
_cell.angle_alpha   90.00
_cell.angle_beta   90.00
_cell.angle_gamma   90.00
#
_symmetry.space_group_name_H-M   'P 1'
#
loop_
_entity.id
_entity.type
_entity.pdbx_description
1 polymer ?
#
loop_
_entity_poly.entity_id
_entity_poly.type
_entity_poly.pdbx_seq_one_letter_code
_entity_poly.pdbx_strand_id
1 'polypeptide(L)'
;MPKLQRLRTDAFHAQKGRCCYCSLPMWNASPDELKPFGLRAKTAAPLRCTAEHLVAQQEGGKDVAGNIAAACWLCNTRRHKRKSPPSPEAYHAFVQKRLAKGKWHPPVVARLRVKALGTPPPDG
;
A
#
# COMPACT_ATOMS: atom_id res chain seq x y z
N MET A 1 0.97 -15.54 -14.32
CA MET A 1 2.34 -15.07 -14.60
C MET A 1 3.17 -15.05 -13.31
N PRO A 2 4.06 -16.03 -13.10
CA PRO A 2 4.84 -16.16 -11.86
C PRO A 2 5.81 -14.98 -11.61
N LYS A 3 6.23 -14.27 -12.67
CA LYS A 3 7.15 -13.13 -12.58
C LYS A 3 6.56 -11.95 -11.79
N LEU A 4 5.33 -11.53 -12.07
CA LEU A 4 4.71 -10.40 -11.38
C LEU A 4 4.43 -10.72 -9.90
N GLN A 5 4.05 -11.96 -9.58
CA GLN A 5 3.86 -12.40 -8.19
C GLN A 5 5.16 -12.36 -7.39
N ARG A 6 6.28 -12.77 -8.02
CA ARG A 6 7.62 -12.66 -7.42
C ARG A 6 8.00 -11.20 -7.19
N LEU A 7 7.91 -10.36 -8.21
CA LEU A 7 8.22 -8.92 -8.11
C LEU A 7 7.38 -8.20 -7.04
N ARG A 8 6.09 -8.53 -6.94
CA ARG A 8 5.21 -8.04 -5.87
C ARG A 8 5.71 -8.44 -4.49
N THR A 9 6.14 -9.70 -4.34
CA THR A 9 6.62 -10.23 -3.05
C THR A 9 7.96 -9.62 -2.67
N ASP A 10 8.87 -9.46 -3.64
CA ASP A 10 10.15 -8.78 -3.44
C ASP A 10 9.93 -7.31 -3.03
N ALA A 11 9.06 -6.59 -3.74
CA ALA A 11 8.70 -5.22 -3.40
C ALA A 11 8.01 -5.11 -2.04
N PHE A 12 7.15 -6.08 -1.68
CA PHE A 12 6.51 -6.15 -0.37
C PHE A 12 7.56 -6.27 0.74
N HIS A 13 8.54 -7.15 0.59
CA HIS A 13 9.63 -7.29 1.57
C HIS A 13 10.54 -6.06 1.61
N ALA A 14 10.94 -5.52 0.46
CA ALA A 14 11.76 -4.31 0.38
C ALA A 14 11.08 -3.10 1.05
N GLN A 15 9.75 -3.01 0.98
CA GLN A 15 8.95 -1.99 1.62
C GLN A 15 8.53 -2.32 3.06
N LYS A 16 9.12 -3.36 3.68
CA LYS A 16 8.80 -3.80 5.05
C LYS A 16 7.30 -4.06 5.24
N GLY A 17 6.64 -4.61 4.23
CA GLY A 17 5.21 -4.92 4.21
C GLY A 17 4.29 -3.71 4.18
N ARG A 18 4.79 -2.50 3.85
CA ARG A 18 3.99 -1.27 3.85
C ARG A 18 3.65 -0.80 2.44
N CYS A 19 2.47 -0.21 2.28
CA CYS A 19 2.04 0.37 1.01
C CYS A 19 2.90 1.57 0.63
N CYS A 20 3.38 1.62 -0.63
CA CYS A 20 4.14 2.76 -1.15
C CYS A 20 3.40 4.11 -1.12
N TYR A 21 2.06 4.11 -1.07
CA TYR A 21 1.24 5.32 -1.06
C TYR A 21 0.78 5.74 0.33
N CYS A 22 0.16 4.83 1.11
CA CYS A 22 -0.41 5.16 2.41
C CYS A 22 0.47 4.79 3.60
N SER A 23 1.57 4.08 3.37
CA SER A 23 2.53 3.61 4.39
C SER A 23 1.94 2.69 5.46
N LEU A 24 0.65 2.31 5.36
CA LEU A 24 0.01 1.35 6.25
C LEU A 24 0.50 -0.09 5.95
N PRO A 25 0.52 -0.97 6.97
CA PRO A 25 0.85 -2.37 6.78
C PRO A 25 -0.15 -3.04 5.83
N MET A 26 0.36 -3.98 5.05
CA MET A 26 -0.38 -4.79 4.09
C MET A 26 -0.25 -6.25 4.45
N TRP A 27 -1.14 -7.08 3.90
CA TRP A 27 -1.00 -8.54 3.96
C TRP A 27 -0.72 -9.11 2.58
N ASN A 28 0.11 -10.15 2.51
CA ASN A 28 0.59 -10.73 1.27
C ASN A 28 -0.09 -12.06 0.92
N ALA A 29 -0.29 -12.94 1.92
CA ALA A 29 -0.89 -14.26 1.79
C ALA A 29 -2.26 -14.34 2.47
N SER A 30 -2.40 -13.81 3.69
CA SER A 30 -3.65 -13.86 4.46
C SER A 30 -3.94 -12.56 5.23
N PRO A 31 -5.21 -12.11 5.30
CA PRO A 31 -5.63 -10.99 6.15
C PRO A 31 -5.22 -11.12 7.62
N ASP A 32 -4.97 -12.35 8.08
CA ASP A 32 -4.56 -12.65 9.46
C ASP A 32 -3.18 -12.10 9.82
N GLU A 33 -2.33 -11.83 8.83
CA GLU A 33 -1.06 -11.11 9.01
C GLU A 33 -1.25 -9.73 9.65
N LEU A 34 -2.46 -9.15 9.56
CA LEU A 34 -2.78 -7.86 10.15
C LEU A 34 -3.45 -7.94 11.53
N LYS A 35 -3.67 -9.14 12.09
CA LYS A 35 -4.18 -9.32 13.46
C LYS A 35 -3.31 -8.64 14.52
N PRO A 36 -1.96 -8.69 14.48
CA PRO A 36 -1.11 -7.99 15.44
C PRO A 36 -1.31 -6.46 15.43
N PHE A 37 -1.78 -5.90 14.31
CA PHE A 37 -2.11 -4.48 14.17
C PHE A 37 -3.55 -4.16 14.65
N GLY A 38 -4.28 -5.16 15.15
CA GLY A 38 -5.66 -5.02 15.64
C GLY A 38 -6.73 -5.04 14.55
N LEU A 39 -6.40 -5.51 13.33
CA LEU A 39 -7.39 -5.65 12.27
C LEU A 39 -7.99 -7.06 12.24
N ARG A 40 -9.29 -7.11 11.96
CA ARG A 40 -9.99 -8.36 11.63
C ARG A 40 -9.90 -8.62 10.13
N ALA A 41 -9.93 -9.88 9.71
CA ALA A 41 -9.86 -10.28 8.31
C ALA A 41 -10.84 -9.50 7.41
N LYS A 42 -12.10 -9.35 7.86
CA LYS A 42 -13.15 -8.59 7.15
C LYS A 42 -12.81 -7.11 6.91
N THR A 43 -12.00 -6.51 7.78
CA THR A 43 -11.60 -5.10 7.70
C THR A 43 -10.24 -4.89 7.03
N ALA A 44 -9.46 -5.96 6.89
CA ALA A 44 -8.13 -5.95 6.29
C ALA A 44 -8.16 -6.04 4.76
N ALA A 45 -9.28 -6.43 4.14
CA ALA A 45 -9.40 -6.57 2.68
C ALA A 45 -8.84 -5.37 1.87
N PRO A 46 -9.07 -4.09 2.25
CA PRO A 46 -8.49 -2.93 1.55
C PRO A 46 -6.95 -2.86 1.56
N LEU A 47 -6.32 -3.57 2.51
CA LEU A 47 -4.88 -3.61 2.74
C LEU A 47 -4.18 -4.80 2.08
N ARG A 48 -4.88 -5.55 1.19
CA ARG A 48 -4.24 -6.61 0.40
C ARG A 48 -3.09 -6.05 -0.42
N CYS A 49 -1.92 -6.68 -0.36
CA CYS A 49 -0.78 -6.35 -1.20
C CYS A 49 -1.05 -6.66 -2.68
N THR A 50 -0.91 -5.65 -3.53
CA THR A 50 -0.96 -5.75 -4.99
C THR A 50 0.31 -5.16 -5.62
N ALA A 51 0.62 -5.57 -6.85
CA ALA A 51 1.69 -4.97 -7.64
C ALA A 51 1.22 -3.63 -8.21
N GLU A 52 1.98 -2.58 -7.99
CA GLU A 52 1.80 -1.24 -8.54
C GLU A 52 2.89 -0.95 -9.56
N HIS A 53 2.49 -0.59 -10.77
CA HIS A 53 3.41 -0.09 -11.80
C HIS A 53 3.68 1.40 -11.57
N LEU A 54 4.94 1.75 -11.33
CA LEU A 54 5.36 3.14 -11.12
C LEU A 54 5.30 3.94 -12.44
N VAL A 55 5.82 3.35 -13.51
CA VAL A 55 5.59 3.76 -14.90
C VAL A 55 4.50 2.88 -15.49
N ALA A 56 3.44 3.50 -16.02
CA ALA A 56 2.31 2.76 -16.55
C ALA A 56 2.75 1.86 -17.72
N GLN A 57 2.18 0.66 -17.83
CA GLN A 57 2.50 -0.25 -18.95
C GLN A 57 2.24 0.40 -20.31
N GLN A 58 1.17 1.21 -20.41
CA GLN A 58 0.82 1.97 -21.62
C GLN A 58 1.86 3.02 -22.02
N GLU A 59 2.71 3.46 -21.08
CA GLU A 59 3.83 4.39 -21.31
C GLU A 59 5.17 3.64 -21.49
N GLY A 60 5.12 2.31 -21.69
CA GLY A 60 6.30 1.46 -21.87
C GLY A 60 6.85 0.85 -20.58
N GLY A 61 6.11 0.93 -19.47
CA GLY A 61 6.49 0.35 -18.18
C GLY A 61 6.64 -1.17 -18.24
N LYS A 62 7.88 -1.67 -18.13
CA LYS A 62 8.17 -3.12 -18.11
C LYS A 62 7.92 -3.70 -16.71
N ASP A 63 7.61 -4.99 -16.66
CA ASP A 63 7.62 -5.79 -15.42
C ASP A 63 9.06 -6.08 -14.96
N VAL A 64 9.71 -5.04 -14.44
CA VAL A 64 11.07 -5.09 -13.87
C VAL A 64 11.02 -4.64 -12.41
N ALA A 65 11.95 -5.13 -11.59
CA ALA A 65 11.98 -4.84 -10.16
C ALA A 65 11.97 -3.34 -9.86
N GLY A 66 12.68 -2.52 -10.65
CA GLY A 66 12.69 -1.06 -10.49
C GLY A 66 11.38 -0.35 -10.86
N ASN A 67 10.41 -1.02 -11.48
CA ASN A 67 9.15 -0.45 -11.92
C ASN A 67 7.93 -1.00 -11.16
N ILE A 68 8.13 -1.99 -10.28
CA ILE A 68 7.06 -2.59 -9.48
C ILE A 68 7.25 -2.20 -8.01
N ALA A 69 6.24 -1.53 -7.46
CA ALA A 69 6.10 -1.30 -6.03
C ALA A 69 4.98 -2.17 -5.45
N ALA A 70 4.99 -2.39 -4.13
CA ALA A 70 3.85 -2.98 -3.43
C ALA A 70 2.88 -1.87 -2.97
N ALA A 71 1.63 -1.95 -3.39
CA ALA A 71 0.58 -1.03 -2.94
C ALA A 71 -0.58 -1.80 -2.36
N CYS A 72 -1.32 -1.17 -1.44
CA CYS A 72 -2.55 -1.79 -0.97
C CYS A 72 -3.62 -1.70 -2.05
N TRP A 73 -4.49 -2.71 -2.09
CA TRP A 73 -5.55 -2.81 -3.09
C TRP A 73 -6.38 -1.53 -3.20
N LEU A 74 -6.71 -0.88 -2.08
CA LEU A 74 -7.47 0.37 -2.10
C LEU A 74 -6.72 1.52 -2.80
N CYS A 75 -5.44 1.73 -2.46
CA CYS A 75 -4.65 2.81 -3.04
C CYS A 75 -4.44 2.57 -4.54
N ASN A 76 -4.01 1.37 -4.91
CA ASN A 76 -3.77 0.96 -6.29
C ASN A 76 -5.06 1.09 -7.12
N THR A 77 -6.15 0.49 -6.67
CA THR A 77 -7.46 0.56 -7.36
C THR A 77 -7.94 2.00 -7.54
N ARG A 78 -7.81 2.86 -6.52
CA ARG A 78 -8.23 4.26 -6.62
C ARG A 78 -7.37 5.10 -7.56
N ARG A 79 -6.10 4.73 -7.77
CA ARG A 79 -5.22 5.42 -8.72
C ARG A 79 -5.67 5.11 -10.15
N HIS A 80 -5.84 3.84 -10.45
CA HIS A 80 -6.17 3.36 -11.81
C HIS A 80 -7.65 3.47 -12.19
N LYS A 81 -8.54 3.73 -11.23
CA LYS A 81 -9.93 4.15 -11.52
C LYS A 81 -10.02 5.56 -12.11
N ARG A 82 -8.96 6.36 -12.07
CA ARG A 82 -8.94 7.71 -12.66
C ARG A 82 -8.69 7.59 -14.15
N LYS A 83 -9.39 8.41 -14.95
CA LYS A 83 -9.20 8.49 -16.41
C LYS A 83 -7.74 8.74 -16.81
N SER A 84 -7.07 9.62 -16.06
CA SER A 84 -5.63 9.86 -16.15
C SER A 84 -5.04 9.64 -14.75
N PRO A 85 -4.40 8.48 -14.50
CA PRO A 85 -3.72 8.22 -13.24
C PRO A 85 -2.58 9.24 -13.03
N PRO A 86 -2.54 9.97 -11.90
CA PRO A 86 -1.42 10.87 -11.61
C PRO A 86 -0.11 10.09 -11.46
N SER A 87 1.03 10.77 -11.54
CA SER A 87 2.33 10.15 -11.24
C SER A 87 2.33 9.53 -9.82
N PRO A 88 3.15 8.51 -9.56
CA PRO A 88 3.24 7.90 -8.24
C PRO A 88 3.50 8.93 -7.12
N GLU A 89 4.36 9.91 -7.36
CA GLU A 89 4.75 10.95 -6.40
C GLU A 89 3.58 11.89 -6.09
N ALA A 90 2.90 12.37 -7.15
CA ALA A 90 1.73 13.22 -7.01
C ALA A 90 0.59 12.47 -6.30
N TYR A 91 0.42 11.18 -6.61
CA TYR A 91 -0.56 10.34 -5.95
C TYR A 91 -0.21 10.10 -4.47
N HIS A 92 1.06 9.81 -4.16
CA HIS A 92 1.54 9.66 -2.79
C HIS A 92 1.24 10.92 -1.96
N ALA A 93 1.62 12.11 -2.45
CA ALA A 93 1.35 13.37 -1.76
C ALA A 93 -0.15 13.59 -1.51
N PHE A 94 -0.99 13.30 -2.51
CA PHE A 94 -2.44 13.36 -2.38
C PHE A 94 -2.98 12.39 -1.33
N VAL A 95 -2.52 11.14 -1.34
CA VAL A 95 -2.92 10.09 -0.39
C VAL A 95 -2.53 10.48 1.03
N GLN A 96 -1.29 10.95 1.25
CA GLN A 96 -0.81 11.41 2.56
C GLN A 96 -1.65 12.58 3.10
N LYS A 97 -2.00 13.57 2.24
CA LYS A 97 -2.88 14.68 2.61
C LYS A 97 -4.29 14.21 3.02
N ARG A 98 -4.84 13.20 2.33
CA ARG A 98 -6.15 12.62 2.67
C ARG A 98 -6.09 11.77 3.95
N LEU A 99 -5.00 11.05 4.16
CA LEU A 99 -4.75 10.27 5.38
C LEU A 99 -4.63 11.14 6.62
N ALA A 100 -3.93 12.28 6.52
CA ALA A 100 -3.81 13.25 7.61
C ALA A 100 -5.18 13.76 8.10
N LYS A 101 -6.17 13.79 7.20
CA LYS A 101 -7.55 14.18 7.52
C LYS A 101 -8.44 13.01 7.93
N GLY A 102 -7.93 11.78 7.98
CA GLY A 102 -8.72 10.57 8.22
C GLY A 102 -9.70 10.22 7.09
N LYS A 103 -9.57 10.84 5.90
CA LYS A 103 -10.54 10.76 4.79
C LYS A 103 -10.07 9.88 3.62
N TRP A 104 -9.19 8.92 3.89
CA TRP A 104 -8.67 8.00 2.87
C TRP A 104 -9.20 6.58 3.04
N HIS A 105 -8.87 5.91 4.16
CA HIS A 105 -9.36 4.57 4.46
C HIS A 105 -10.66 4.60 5.29
N PRO A 106 -11.41 3.49 5.33
CA PRO A 106 -12.51 3.32 6.29
C PRO A 106 -12.05 3.57 7.74
N PRO A 107 -12.93 4.02 8.65
CA PRO A 107 -12.56 4.43 10.01
C PRO A 107 -11.71 3.40 10.78
N VAL A 108 -12.03 2.11 10.65
CA VAL A 108 -11.29 1.03 11.32
C VAL A 108 -9.83 0.92 10.88
N VAL A 109 -9.54 1.17 9.60
CA VAL A 109 -8.18 1.16 9.04
C VAL A 109 -7.48 2.48 9.31
N ALA A 110 -8.20 3.61 9.28
CA ALA A 110 -7.63 4.92 9.59
C ALA A 110 -7.00 4.99 11.01
N ARG A 111 -7.54 4.22 11.96
CA ARG A 111 -7.01 4.10 13.33
C ARG A 111 -5.60 3.49 13.41
N LEU A 112 -5.15 2.75 12.40
CA LEU A 112 -3.79 2.18 12.36
C LEU A 112 -2.70 3.25 12.32
N ARG A 113 -3.01 4.41 11.72
CA ARG A 113 -2.07 5.53 11.64
C ARG A 113 -1.76 6.13 13.01
N VAL A 114 -2.74 6.10 13.92
CA VAL A 114 -2.60 6.63 15.28
C VAL A 114 -1.64 5.78 16.11
N LYS A 115 -1.69 4.45 15.96
CA LYS A 115 -0.77 3.54 16.67
C LYS A 115 0.67 3.62 16.16
N ALA A 116 0.88 3.80 14.85
CA ALA A 116 2.21 3.87 14.25
C ALA A 116 2.98 5.16 14.58
N LEU A 117 2.30 6.23 15.01
CA LEU A 117 2.91 7.49 15.46
C LEU A 117 3.08 7.56 16.99
N GLY A 118 2.52 6.59 17.74
CA GLY A 118 2.47 6.61 19.20
C GLY A 118 3.44 5.65 19.90
N THR A 119 4.33 4.98 19.17
CA THR A 119 5.41 4.18 19.76
C THR A 119 6.71 4.98 19.65
N PRO A 120 7.20 5.61 20.72
CA PRO A 120 8.57 6.12 20.71
C PRO A 120 9.53 4.93 20.43
N PRO A 121 10.66 5.15 19.73
CA PRO A 121 11.68 4.12 19.62
C PRO A 121 12.07 3.67 21.04
N PRO A 122 12.37 2.38 21.26
CA PRO A 122 13.00 1.98 22.50
C PRO A 122 14.34 2.72 22.58
N ASP A 123 14.49 3.59 23.57
CA ASP A 123 15.80 4.13 23.95
C ASP A 123 16.68 2.93 24.32
N GLY A 124 17.78 2.76 23.58
CA GLY A 124 18.76 1.70 23.74
C GLY A 124 20.06 2.08 23.06
#